data_AF-A0A4S2LLJ3-F1
#
_entry.id   AF-A0A4S2LLJ3-F1
#
_cell.length_a   1.000
_cell.length_b   1.000
_cell.length_c   1.000
_cell.angle_alpha   90.00
_cell.angle_beta   90.00
_cell.angle_gamma   90.00
#
_symmetry.space_group_name_H-M   'P 1'
#
loop_
_entity.id
_entity.type
_entity.pdbx_description
1 polymer ?
#
loop_
_entity_poly.entity_id
_entity_poly.type
_entity_poly.pdbx_seq_one_letter_code
_entity_poly.pdbx_strand_id
1 'polypeptide(L)'
;MDLTADCDLAVKLNHFISCDPLKLDEGVPSFFIDLHKLAHELDRNQWLPELLDSERFVEFYEKHIKSVIKEDPTGHHLNHSLTVEINFLVQSITQSRSTFCSKLASRQIPHWLFQLIKLPRNNPCICLLQKQARLLTNYSLRILLNILRYYPSMRSSYKKSGGVRTLLSFLSVWSVDGNQRLNVRAASSYMPVRVTALLLLSILVNEDENEELHRNDSYINVLIKALNDSLNLHQKRPLYSPSHERAADELLVGLKNIAGLETNKKWLVGCGAMDVLKLALDIAFELKCSAPNLTTCTSSDALAELALECLWSLAFEPQVYTRLAHDPDLSQRLNRFSDDHLWSSNCCRTSRNILHFLTDPRLLSTSWTAGERVRDDGHSQAGQLVVVYEQGTRRTMLKLLNQLDRAGYLVWMDFEDTYTVDVVARAISRASGLILGLSHAFKLSPYCRYLTQYAHSLGLQPFPVHLEPDYKPDGWLGLYTATLIYIQLTEDSMLPQAVSQLVSQLGNVGLRRSCPRSAPVSPLSRHFSKERTQPIQPAQPSPSSKKMRLCVDTRTSLRVQEPLESCETCPSTQVNPRTLCICRPSSITYKLPTNANTSVCSC
;
A
#
# COMPACT_ATOMS: atom_id res chain seq x y z
N MET A 1 -7.41 -31.50 -4.72
CA MET A 1 -6.38 -31.37 -3.66
C MET A 1 -6.04 -32.77 -3.22
N ASP A 2 -4.76 -33.13 -3.20
CA ASP A 2 -4.31 -34.43 -2.71
C ASP A 2 -3.90 -34.27 -1.25
N LEU A 3 -4.88 -34.47 -0.36
CA LEU A 3 -4.73 -34.29 1.09
C LEU A 3 -3.57 -35.11 1.68
N THR A 4 -3.16 -36.19 1.02
CA THR A 4 -2.05 -37.03 1.50
C THR A 4 -0.69 -36.36 1.27
N ALA A 5 -0.47 -35.82 0.06
CA ALA A 5 0.77 -35.11 -0.29
C ALA A 5 0.95 -33.82 0.53
N ASP A 6 -0.13 -33.08 0.77
CA ASP A 6 -0.13 -31.89 1.62
C ASP A 6 0.27 -32.21 3.07
N CYS A 7 -0.25 -33.31 3.63
CA CYS A 7 0.10 -33.76 4.98
C CYS A 7 1.58 -34.17 5.08
N ASP A 8 2.09 -34.89 4.10
CA ASP A 8 3.50 -35.28 4.02
C ASP A 8 4.44 -34.07 3.98
N LEU A 9 4.10 -33.04 3.19
CA LEU A 9 4.87 -31.79 3.11
C LEU A 9 4.82 -31.01 4.43
N ALA A 10 3.65 -30.95 5.07
CA ALA A 10 3.50 -30.31 6.38
C ALA A 10 4.34 -30.99 7.46
N VAL A 11 4.38 -32.34 7.48
CA VAL A 11 5.22 -33.11 8.41
C VAL A 11 6.71 -32.87 8.15
N LYS A 12 7.16 -32.93 6.88
CA LYS A 12 8.56 -32.67 6.49
C LYS A 12 9.01 -31.27 6.90
N LEU A 13 8.19 -30.26 6.62
CA LEU A 13 8.47 -28.86 6.97
C LEU A 13 8.47 -28.64 8.49
N ASN A 14 7.51 -29.20 9.24
CA ASN A 14 7.49 -29.08 10.70
C ASN A 14 8.68 -29.82 11.36
N HIS A 15 9.13 -30.95 10.81
CA HIS A 15 10.36 -31.60 11.22
C HIS A 15 11.59 -30.72 10.95
N PHE A 16 11.71 -30.15 9.75
CA PHE A 16 12.79 -29.22 9.40
C PHE A 16 12.85 -27.99 10.31
N ILE A 17 11.71 -27.41 10.66
CA ILE A 17 11.57 -26.30 11.63
C ILE A 17 11.94 -26.74 13.07
N SER A 18 11.89 -28.03 13.37
CA SER A 18 12.32 -28.60 14.65
C SER A 18 13.84 -28.73 14.78
N CYS A 19 14.56 -28.75 13.66
CA CYS A 19 16.01 -28.89 13.64
C CYS A 19 16.71 -27.61 14.10
N ASP A 20 17.91 -27.79 14.66
CA ASP A 20 18.83 -26.69 14.94
C ASP A 20 19.36 -26.14 13.61
N PRO A 21 19.21 -24.83 13.28
CA PRO A 21 19.70 -24.27 12.03
C PRO A 21 21.20 -24.50 11.77
N LEU A 22 21.99 -24.61 12.85
CA LEU A 22 23.42 -24.93 12.82
C LEU A 22 23.73 -26.36 12.37
N LYS A 23 22.73 -27.23 12.28
CA LYS A 23 22.85 -28.67 11.98
C LYS A 23 22.10 -29.07 10.71
N LEU A 24 21.70 -28.11 9.90
CA LEU A 24 21.09 -28.36 8.61
C LEU A 24 22.20 -28.71 7.60
N ASP A 25 22.06 -29.85 6.93
CA ASP A 25 23.00 -30.30 5.89
C ASP A 25 23.23 -29.20 4.82
N GLU A 26 24.38 -29.22 4.14
CA GLU A 26 24.76 -28.21 3.13
C GLU A 26 23.87 -28.19 1.86
N GLY A 27 22.89 -29.08 1.74
CA GLY A 27 21.97 -29.18 0.61
C GLY A 27 20.65 -28.42 0.78
N VAL A 28 19.92 -28.21 -0.31
CA VAL A 28 18.50 -27.84 -0.27
C VAL A 28 17.67 -29.12 -0.18
N PRO A 29 16.82 -29.31 0.86
CA PRO A 29 15.93 -30.46 0.92
C PRO A 29 14.97 -30.50 -0.28
N SER A 30 14.81 -31.66 -0.91
CA SER A 30 14.05 -31.82 -2.16
C SER A 30 12.60 -31.31 -2.08
N PHE A 31 11.97 -31.40 -0.90
CA PHE A 31 10.59 -30.95 -0.67
C PHE A 31 10.40 -29.42 -0.86
N PHE A 32 11.47 -28.61 -0.83
CA PHE A 32 11.36 -27.17 -1.14
C PHE A 32 10.86 -26.91 -2.56
N ILE A 33 11.10 -27.81 -3.52
CA ILE A 33 10.59 -27.69 -4.90
C ILE A 33 9.06 -27.72 -4.93
N ASP A 34 8.44 -28.51 -4.06
CA ASP A 34 6.98 -28.60 -3.97
C ASP A 34 6.39 -27.46 -3.14
N LEU A 35 7.09 -27.03 -2.07
CA LEU A 35 6.73 -25.81 -1.33
C LEU A 35 6.75 -24.56 -2.23
N HIS A 36 7.63 -24.47 -3.23
CA HIS A 36 7.61 -23.37 -4.20
C HIS A 36 6.31 -23.31 -5.01
N LYS A 37 5.79 -24.47 -5.45
CA LYS A 37 4.52 -24.55 -6.18
C LYS A 37 3.36 -24.12 -5.29
N LEU A 38 3.32 -24.62 -4.05
CA LEU A 38 2.30 -24.26 -3.05
C LEU A 38 2.36 -22.77 -2.66
N ALA A 39 3.55 -22.18 -2.59
CA ALA A 39 3.74 -20.76 -2.30
C ALA A 39 3.24 -19.81 -3.41
N HIS A 40 3.03 -20.31 -4.64
CA HIS A 40 2.33 -19.57 -5.69
C HIS A 40 0.79 -19.66 -5.57
N GLU A 41 0.27 -20.58 -4.76
CA GLU A 41 -1.17 -20.80 -4.53
C GLU A 41 -1.52 -20.76 -3.02
N LEU A 42 -0.92 -19.84 -2.24
CA LEU A 42 -1.11 -19.77 -0.78
C LEU A 42 -2.59 -19.67 -0.35
N ASP A 43 -3.42 -18.96 -1.11
CA ASP A 43 -4.85 -18.80 -0.81
C ASP A 43 -5.65 -20.11 -0.88
N ARG A 44 -5.14 -21.11 -1.62
CA ARG A 44 -5.74 -22.44 -1.76
C ARG A 44 -5.23 -23.44 -0.74
N ASN A 45 -4.10 -23.16 -0.09
CA ASN A 45 -3.34 -24.10 0.73
C ASN A 45 -3.20 -23.57 2.16
N GLN A 46 -4.32 -23.49 2.90
CA GLN A 46 -4.41 -22.80 4.21
C GLN A 46 -3.38 -23.28 5.25
N TRP A 47 -3.00 -24.56 5.22
CA TRP A 47 -2.05 -25.15 6.17
C TRP A 47 -0.66 -24.51 6.14
N LEU A 48 -0.19 -24.07 4.96
CA LEU A 48 1.17 -23.57 4.77
C LEU A 48 1.36 -22.15 5.35
N PRO A 49 0.48 -21.17 5.07
CA PRO A 49 0.44 -19.91 5.81
C PRO A 49 0.30 -20.08 7.33
N GLU A 50 -0.51 -21.02 7.80
CA GLU A 50 -0.75 -21.24 9.24
C GLU A 50 0.48 -21.81 9.95
N LEU A 51 1.15 -22.81 9.36
CA LEU A 51 2.38 -23.39 9.90
C LEU A 51 3.52 -22.36 9.95
N LEU A 52 3.63 -21.54 8.92
CA LEU A 52 4.69 -20.53 8.80
C LEU A 52 4.38 -19.24 9.59
N ASP A 53 3.11 -18.92 9.89
CA ASP A 53 2.74 -17.89 10.87
C ASP A 53 2.82 -18.40 12.34
N SER A 54 3.44 -19.56 12.60
CA SER A 54 3.70 -20.03 13.97
C SER A 54 4.92 -19.32 14.59
N GLU A 55 4.85 -19.03 15.91
CA GLU A 55 6.02 -18.51 16.66
C GLU A 55 7.26 -19.41 16.49
N ARG A 56 7.04 -20.72 16.38
CA ARG A 56 8.10 -21.71 16.18
C ARG A 56 8.86 -21.48 14.86
N PHE A 57 8.14 -21.20 13.77
CA PHE A 57 8.80 -20.86 12.50
C PHE A 57 9.52 -19.52 12.58
N VAL A 58 8.92 -18.51 13.22
CA VAL A 58 9.57 -17.21 13.38
C VAL A 58 10.86 -17.32 14.20
N GLU A 59 10.88 -18.14 15.26
CA GLU A 59 12.09 -18.44 16.04
C GLU A 59 13.16 -19.20 15.25
N PHE A 60 12.75 -20.19 14.47
CA PHE A 60 13.63 -20.92 13.56
C PHE A 60 14.27 -19.94 12.56
N TYR A 61 13.48 -19.06 11.96
CA TYR A 61 13.95 -18.08 10.98
C TYR A 61 14.88 -17.04 11.60
N GLU A 62 14.56 -16.55 12.79
CA GLU A 62 15.39 -15.63 13.57
C GLU A 62 16.77 -16.24 13.87
N LYS A 63 16.80 -17.51 14.32
CA LYS A 63 18.04 -18.26 14.57
C LYS A 63 18.82 -18.50 13.27
N HIS A 64 18.13 -18.89 12.19
CA HIS A 64 18.74 -19.14 10.88
C HIS A 64 19.47 -17.90 10.34
N ILE A 65 18.83 -16.74 10.27
CA ILE A 65 19.48 -15.50 9.79
C ILE A 65 20.67 -15.15 10.69
N LYS A 66 20.52 -15.24 12.02
CA LYS A 66 21.61 -14.96 12.96
C LYS A 66 22.80 -15.90 12.79
N SER A 67 22.56 -17.17 12.46
CA SER A 67 23.60 -18.16 12.14
C SER A 67 24.38 -17.75 10.89
N VAL A 68 23.66 -17.56 9.78
CA VAL A 68 24.20 -17.17 8.47
C VAL A 68 25.05 -15.88 8.53
N ILE A 69 24.75 -14.96 9.45
CA ILE A 69 25.54 -13.74 9.70
C ILE A 69 26.78 -14.01 10.57
N LYS A 70 26.66 -14.85 11.61
CA LYS A 70 27.75 -15.12 12.58
C LYS A 70 28.87 -15.98 12.01
N GLU A 71 28.52 -16.95 11.17
CA GLU A 71 29.43 -18.04 10.81
C GLU A 71 30.50 -17.65 9.78
N ASP A 72 30.49 -16.44 9.22
CA ASP A 72 31.40 -16.13 8.12
C ASP A 72 31.85 -14.65 7.95
N PRO A 73 33.05 -14.30 8.47
CA PRO A 73 33.83 -13.14 8.04
C PRO A 73 34.77 -13.41 6.84
N THR A 74 34.91 -14.66 6.38
CA THR A 74 36.07 -15.15 5.59
C THR A 74 35.74 -15.85 4.25
N GLY A 75 34.47 -16.03 3.91
CA GLY A 75 33.96 -16.52 2.63
C GLY A 75 33.69 -18.02 2.51
N HIS A 76 33.79 -18.82 3.58
CA HIS A 76 33.75 -20.29 3.48
C HIS A 76 32.62 -20.95 4.29
N HIS A 77 31.74 -21.63 3.54
CA HIS A 77 30.71 -22.57 4.00
C HIS A 77 29.65 -22.02 4.97
N LEU A 78 28.55 -21.52 4.40
CA LEU A 78 27.22 -21.89 4.88
C LEU A 78 26.19 -21.88 3.75
N ASN A 79 25.06 -22.57 3.97
CA ASN A 79 24.10 -22.99 2.95
C ASN A 79 23.30 -21.82 2.32
N HIS A 80 23.96 -21.11 1.39
CA HIS A 80 23.40 -19.95 0.69
C HIS A 80 22.18 -20.32 -0.16
N SER A 81 22.12 -21.54 -0.73
CA SER A 81 20.96 -21.98 -1.50
C SER A 81 19.75 -22.20 -0.60
N LEU A 82 19.90 -22.90 0.53
CA LEU A 82 18.82 -23.09 1.50
C LEU A 82 18.29 -21.76 2.06
N THR A 83 19.18 -20.78 2.29
CA THR A 83 18.78 -19.45 2.77
C THR A 83 17.98 -18.69 1.70
N VAL A 84 18.26 -18.89 0.40
CA VAL A 84 17.42 -18.36 -0.69
C VAL A 84 16.01 -18.96 -0.62
N GLU A 85 15.89 -20.29 -0.45
CA GLU A 85 14.59 -20.95 -0.42
C GLU A 85 13.75 -20.56 0.81
N ILE A 86 14.38 -20.46 1.98
CA ILE A 86 13.71 -19.99 3.21
C ILE A 86 13.22 -18.54 3.03
N ASN A 87 14.07 -17.64 2.52
CA ASN A 87 13.66 -16.26 2.25
C ASN A 87 12.57 -16.16 1.17
N PHE A 88 12.52 -17.09 0.20
CA PHE A 88 11.42 -17.18 -0.76
C PHE A 88 10.08 -17.50 -0.08
N LEU A 89 10.04 -18.46 0.85
CA LEU A 89 8.81 -18.78 1.59
C LEU A 89 8.36 -17.61 2.48
N VAL A 90 9.31 -16.98 3.18
CA VAL A 90 9.02 -15.81 4.04
C VAL A 90 8.51 -14.62 3.22
N GLN A 91 9.12 -14.32 2.06
CA GLN A 91 8.64 -13.21 1.22
C GLN A 91 7.22 -13.48 0.67
N SER A 92 6.90 -14.74 0.33
CA SER A 92 5.58 -15.12 -0.19
C SER A 92 4.47 -14.92 0.86
N ILE A 93 4.73 -15.23 2.14
CA ILE A 93 3.72 -15.07 3.20
C ILE A 93 3.62 -13.63 3.71
N THR A 94 4.74 -12.92 3.80
CA THR A 94 4.70 -11.49 4.15
C THR A 94 3.92 -10.65 3.14
N GLN A 95 3.69 -11.14 1.91
CA GLN A 95 2.85 -10.46 0.92
C GLN A 95 1.36 -10.44 1.30
N SER A 96 0.87 -11.38 2.12
CA SER A 96 -0.57 -11.53 2.44
C SER A 96 -0.93 -11.61 3.93
N ARG A 97 0.02 -11.91 4.83
CA ARG A 97 -0.23 -12.07 6.27
C ARG A 97 0.40 -10.95 7.11
N SER A 98 -0.43 -9.97 7.51
CA SER A 98 -0.01 -8.88 8.41
C SER A 98 0.42 -9.38 9.80
N THR A 99 -0.28 -10.39 10.36
CA THR A 99 0.07 -11.05 11.62
C THR A 99 1.52 -11.54 11.66
N PHE A 100 1.95 -12.18 10.58
CA PHE A 100 3.31 -12.68 10.40
C PHE A 100 4.33 -11.52 10.33
N CYS A 101 4.05 -10.49 9.53
CA CYS A 101 4.86 -9.27 9.47
C CYS A 101 5.02 -8.61 10.86
N SER A 102 3.99 -8.65 11.71
CA SER A 102 4.04 -8.15 13.10
C SER A 102 5.08 -8.89 13.94
N LYS A 103 5.09 -10.23 13.87
CA LYS A 103 6.03 -11.10 14.60
C LYS A 103 7.47 -10.91 14.12
N LEU A 104 7.67 -10.77 12.81
CA LEU A 104 8.98 -10.45 12.24
C LEU A 104 9.49 -9.09 12.73
N ALA A 105 8.62 -8.07 12.77
CA ALA A 105 8.96 -6.75 13.28
C ALA A 105 9.32 -6.77 14.77
N SER A 106 8.52 -7.44 15.61
CA SER A 106 8.75 -7.50 17.07
C SER A 106 10.06 -8.20 17.45
N ARG A 107 10.48 -9.22 16.69
CA ARG A 107 11.75 -9.94 16.87
C ARG A 107 12.95 -9.30 16.17
N GLN A 108 12.81 -8.05 15.71
CA GLN A 108 13.86 -7.27 15.02
C GLN A 108 14.42 -7.96 13.76
N ILE A 109 13.66 -8.83 13.10
CA ILE A 109 14.07 -9.47 11.84
C ILE A 109 14.53 -8.46 10.78
N PRO A 110 13.88 -7.28 10.61
CA PRO A 110 14.38 -6.25 9.69
C PRO A 110 15.82 -5.80 9.95
N HIS A 111 16.25 -5.70 11.21
CA HIS A 111 17.63 -5.37 11.55
C HIS A 111 18.58 -6.45 11.03
N TRP A 112 18.28 -7.73 11.31
CA TRP A 112 19.08 -8.87 10.86
C TRP A 112 19.11 -9.00 9.33
N LEU A 113 18.01 -8.71 8.64
CA LEU A 113 17.99 -8.67 7.17
C LEU A 113 18.89 -7.55 6.60
N PHE A 114 18.94 -6.38 7.22
CA PHE A 114 19.92 -5.35 6.81
C PHE A 114 21.37 -5.80 7.05
N GLN A 115 21.67 -6.51 8.13
CA GLN A 115 23.02 -7.07 8.33
C GLN A 115 23.34 -8.16 7.30
N LEU A 116 22.38 -9.03 6.96
CA LEU A 116 22.52 -10.06 5.93
C LEU A 116 22.82 -9.46 4.55
N ILE A 117 22.11 -8.40 4.16
CA ILE A 117 22.31 -7.70 2.87
C ILE A 117 23.67 -6.97 2.84
N LYS A 118 24.18 -6.50 3.99
CA LYS A 118 25.50 -5.84 4.09
C LYS A 118 26.70 -6.79 4.05
N LEU A 119 26.51 -8.12 4.13
CA LEU A 119 27.62 -9.07 4.04
C LEU A 119 28.37 -8.89 2.72
N PRO A 120 29.72 -8.97 2.68
CA PRO A 120 30.50 -8.74 1.46
C PRO A 120 30.03 -9.58 0.26
N ARG A 121 29.60 -10.83 0.49
CA ARG A 121 29.05 -11.76 -0.52
C ARG A 121 27.70 -11.34 -1.13
N ASN A 122 26.98 -10.43 -0.48
CA ASN A 122 25.69 -9.88 -0.94
C ASN A 122 25.82 -8.45 -1.50
N ASN A 123 27.06 -7.98 -1.75
CA ASN A 123 27.25 -6.63 -2.28
C ASN A 123 26.64 -6.46 -3.68
N PRO A 124 26.28 -5.23 -4.08
CA PRO A 124 25.65 -4.93 -5.37
C PRO A 124 26.35 -5.53 -6.61
N CYS A 125 27.68 -5.53 -6.68
CA CYS A 125 28.44 -6.07 -7.81
C CYS A 125 28.40 -7.61 -7.86
N ILE A 126 28.42 -8.28 -6.70
CA ILE A 126 28.24 -9.73 -6.64
C ILE A 126 26.81 -10.12 -7.01
N CYS A 127 25.80 -9.36 -6.57
CA CYS A 127 24.41 -9.57 -7.01
C CYS A 127 24.21 -9.36 -8.52
N LEU A 128 25.00 -8.51 -9.18
CA LEU A 128 24.96 -8.39 -10.64
C LEU A 128 25.44 -9.69 -11.33
N LEU A 129 26.50 -10.31 -10.81
CA LEU A 129 27.13 -11.51 -11.38
C LEU A 129 26.47 -12.84 -10.96
N GLN A 130 26.18 -13.01 -9.67
CA GLN A 130 25.79 -14.28 -9.07
C GLN A 130 24.27 -14.34 -8.81
N LYS A 131 23.60 -15.36 -9.38
CA LYS A 131 22.15 -15.56 -9.25
C LYS A 131 21.72 -15.72 -7.78
N GLN A 132 22.44 -16.50 -6.99
CA GLN A 132 22.06 -16.83 -5.61
C GLN A 132 22.12 -15.59 -4.70
N ALA A 133 23.24 -14.83 -4.70
CA ALA A 133 23.35 -13.57 -3.98
C ALA A 133 22.27 -12.56 -4.39
N ARG A 134 21.94 -12.51 -5.69
CA ARG A 134 20.87 -11.67 -6.22
C ARG A 134 19.49 -12.06 -5.70
N LEU A 135 19.13 -13.34 -5.75
CA LEU A 135 17.84 -13.83 -5.26
C LEU A 135 17.69 -13.63 -3.75
N LEU A 136 18.73 -13.97 -2.98
CA LEU A 136 18.74 -13.78 -1.53
C LEU A 136 18.51 -12.31 -1.17
N THR A 137 19.20 -11.41 -1.85
CA THR A 137 19.05 -9.96 -1.65
C THR A 137 17.66 -9.48 -2.07
N ASN A 138 17.16 -9.88 -3.24
CA ASN A 138 15.81 -9.53 -3.71
C ASN A 138 14.73 -9.96 -2.72
N TYR A 139 14.78 -11.21 -2.23
CA TYR A 139 13.81 -11.73 -1.27
C TYR A 139 13.94 -11.05 0.10
N SER A 140 15.15 -10.76 0.57
CA SER A 140 15.38 -10.01 1.81
C SER A 140 14.80 -8.58 1.72
N LEU A 141 15.01 -7.90 0.60
CA LEU A 141 14.44 -6.57 0.35
C LEU A 141 12.90 -6.63 0.19
N ARG A 142 12.34 -7.70 -0.39
CA ARG A 142 10.88 -7.93 -0.45
C ARG A 142 10.26 -8.08 0.93
N ILE A 143 10.87 -8.87 1.82
CA ILE A 143 10.41 -9.03 3.21
C ILE A 143 10.43 -7.68 3.93
N LEU A 144 11.53 -6.93 3.78
CA LEU A 144 11.66 -5.58 4.35
C LEU A 144 10.55 -4.63 3.85
N LEU A 145 10.23 -4.66 2.56
CA LEU A 145 9.19 -3.82 1.94
C LEU A 145 7.78 -4.21 2.41
N ASN A 146 7.49 -5.50 2.44
CA ASN A 146 6.21 -6.04 2.91
C ASN A 146 5.96 -5.69 4.38
N ILE A 147 6.97 -5.80 5.25
CA ILE A 147 6.86 -5.41 6.66
C ILE A 147 6.54 -3.91 6.79
N LEU A 148 7.20 -3.02 6.03
CA LEU A 148 6.88 -1.58 6.05
C LEU A 148 5.47 -1.27 5.53
N ARG A 149 4.97 -2.02 4.53
CA ARG A 149 3.60 -1.85 4.01
C ARG A 149 2.54 -2.05 5.09
N TYR A 150 2.73 -3.03 5.98
CA TYR A 150 1.81 -3.30 7.09
C TYR A 150 2.14 -2.53 8.38
N TYR A 151 3.41 -2.19 8.62
CA TYR A 151 3.90 -1.52 9.82
C TYR A 151 4.78 -0.32 9.49
N PRO A 152 4.21 0.82 9.03
CA PRO A 152 4.97 2.02 8.70
C PRO A 152 5.79 2.57 9.87
N SER A 153 5.39 2.31 11.12
CA SER A 153 6.14 2.66 12.34
C SER A 153 7.56 2.08 12.39
N MET A 154 7.86 1.02 11.63
CA MET A 154 9.21 0.46 11.52
C MET A 154 10.19 1.35 10.71
N ARG A 155 9.70 2.40 10.03
CA ARG A 155 10.50 3.34 9.23
C ARG A 155 11.71 3.88 9.98
N SER A 156 11.55 4.33 11.22
CA SER A 156 12.66 4.87 12.02
C SER A 156 13.72 3.81 12.35
N SER A 157 13.29 2.56 12.64
CA SER A 157 14.18 1.42 12.89
C SER A 157 15.00 1.02 11.65
N TYR A 158 14.40 1.10 10.46
CA TYR A 158 15.08 0.85 9.19
C TYR A 158 16.15 1.92 8.92
N LYS A 159 15.84 3.19 9.17
CA LYS A 159 16.82 4.30 9.07
C LYS A 159 17.96 4.13 10.08
N LYS A 160 17.64 3.84 11.36
CA LYS A 160 18.63 3.55 12.43
C LYS A 160 19.52 2.35 12.09
N SER A 161 19.01 1.37 11.34
CA SER A 161 19.79 0.23 10.82
C SER A 161 20.70 0.59 9.62
N GLY A 162 20.80 1.87 9.24
CA GLY A 162 21.58 2.34 8.09
C GLY A 162 20.93 2.04 6.74
N GLY A 163 19.60 1.88 6.72
CA GLY A 163 18.85 1.44 5.54
C GLY A 163 19.07 2.32 4.31
N VAL A 164 18.99 3.65 4.45
CA VAL A 164 19.14 4.61 3.34
C VAL A 164 20.47 4.40 2.59
N ARG A 165 21.60 4.54 3.29
CA ARG A 165 22.95 4.32 2.72
C ARG A 165 23.14 2.92 2.14
N THR A 166 22.58 1.89 2.79
CA THR A 166 22.67 0.50 2.30
C THR A 166 21.96 0.35 0.96
N LEU A 167 20.73 0.84 0.87
CA LEU A 167 19.88 0.72 -0.32
C LEU A 167 20.40 1.58 -1.49
N LEU A 168 20.93 2.77 -1.23
CA LEU A 168 21.53 3.63 -2.25
C LEU A 168 22.61 2.90 -3.07
N SER A 169 23.42 2.04 -2.42
CA SER A 169 24.46 1.25 -3.11
C SER A 169 23.91 0.27 -4.16
N PHE A 170 22.65 -0.18 -4.03
CA PHE A 170 21.99 -1.03 -5.01
C PHE A 170 21.39 -0.23 -6.19
N LEU A 171 21.32 1.10 -6.09
CA LEU A 171 20.91 1.97 -7.20
C LEU A 171 22.07 2.36 -8.12
N SER A 172 23.31 2.36 -7.61
CA SER A 172 24.48 2.92 -8.29
C SER A 172 25.31 1.91 -9.11
N VAL A 173 24.79 0.70 -9.38
CA VAL A 173 25.49 -0.34 -10.16
C VAL A 173 24.96 -0.41 -11.60
N TRP A 174 25.89 -0.36 -12.55
CA TRP A 174 25.61 -0.27 -14.00
C TRP A 174 26.53 -1.16 -14.86
N SER A 175 27.77 -1.37 -14.43
CA SER A 175 28.76 -2.27 -15.06
C SER A 175 29.68 -2.85 -13.99
N VAL A 176 30.35 -3.97 -14.29
CA VAL A 176 31.40 -4.55 -13.43
C VAL A 176 32.78 -4.00 -13.80
N ASP A 177 33.02 -3.72 -15.08
CA ASP A 177 34.31 -3.28 -15.59
C ASP A 177 34.16 -2.03 -16.47
N GLY A 178 35.23 -1.22 -16.54
CA GLY A 178 35.31 -0.01 -17.38
C GLY A 178 35.31 -0.27 -18.90
N ASN A 179 35.23 -1.52 -19.32
CA ASN A 179 35.03 -1.90 -20.72
C ASN A 179 33.52 -1.92 -21.04
N GLN A 180 33.12 -1.17 -22.08
CA GLN A 180 31.72 -0.92 -22.47
C GLN A 180 30.94 -2.13 -23.04
N ARG A 181 31.24 -3.35 -22.60
CA ARG A 181 30.39 -4.53 -22.83
C ARG A 181 29.63 -4.86 -21.55
N LEU A 182 28.60 -4.04 -21.29
CA LEU A 182 27.48 -4.43 -20.43
C LEU A 182 27.07 -5.86 -20.76
N ASN A 183 27.17 -6.78 -19.80
CA ASN A 183 26.46 -8.04 -19.90
C ASN A 183 24.96 -7.72 -19.72
N VAL A 184 24.29 -7.39 -20.83
CA VAL A 184 22.89 -6.94 -20.87
C VAL A 184 21.96 -7.92 -20.14
N ARG A 185 22.28 -9.22 -20.16
CA ARG A 185 21.53 -10.25 -19.42
C ARG A 185 21.70 -10.12 -17.90
N ALA A 186 22.92 -9.86 -17.42
CA ALA A 186 23.19 -9.60 -16.01
C ALA A 186 22.49 -8.32 -15.53
N ALA A 187 22.64 -7.21 -16.28
CA ALA A 187 22.01 -5.93 -15.97
C ALA A 187 20.47 -6.02 -15.96
N SER A 188 19.88 -6.72 -16.93
CA SER A 188 18.44 -7.01 -16.95
C SER A 188 18.01 -7.84 -15.73
N SER A 189 18.72 -8.93 -15.43
CA SER A 189 18.41 -9.80 -14.30
C SER A 189 18.52 -9.11 -12.93
N TYR A 190 19.26 -8.00 -12.84
CA TYR A 190 19.47 -7.20 -11.63
C TYR A 190 18.34 -6.18 -11.36
N MET A 191 17.51 -5.87 -12.36
CA MET A 191 16.45 -4.87 -12.24
C MET A 191 15.46 -5.12 -11.08
N PRO A 192 15.05 -6.36 -10.74
CA PRO A 192 14.20 -6.60 -9.57
C PRO A 192 14.82 -6.12 -8.25
N VAL A 193 16.13 -6.35 -8.03
CA VAL A 193 16.84 -5.84 -6.84
C VAL A 193 16.85 -4.32 -6.83
N ARG A 194 17.19 -3.70 -7.97
CA ARG A 194 17.29 -2.24 -8.11
C ARG A 194 15.94 -1.55 -7.87
N VAL A 195 14.86 -2.05 -8.46
CA VAL A 195 13.51 -1.52 -8.24
C VAL A 195 13.05 -1.74 -6.80
N THR A 196 13.31 -2.90 -6.20
CA THR A 196 12.95 -3.13 -4.79
C THR A 196 13.67 -2.18 -3.84
N ALA A 197 14.97 -1.95 -4.06
CA ALA A 197 15.73 -0.97 -3.29
C ALA A 197 15.18 0.45 -3.45
N LEU A 198 14.75 0.83 -4.66
CA LEU A 198 14.11 2.11 -4.92
C LEU A 198 12.74 2.25 -4.23
N LEU A 199 11.90 1.21 -4.27
CA LEU A 199 10.60 1.20 -3.58
C LEU A 199 10.77 1.37 -2.06
N LEU A 200 11.76 0.68 -1.46
CA LEU A 200 12.13 0.90 -0.05
C LEU A 200 12.63 2.32 0.20
N LEU A 201 13.53 2.84 -0.63
CA LEU A 201 14.04 4.20 -0.50
C LEU A 201 12.93 5.26 -0.58
N SER A 202 11.94 5.06 -1.46
CA SER A 202 10.77 5.96 -1.56
C SER A 202 10.03 6.14 -0.24
N ILE A 203 10.04 5.12 0.64
CA ILE A 203 9.41 5.16 1.97
C ILE A 203 10.37 5.75 3.02
N LEU A 204 11.69 5.50 2.92
CA LEU A 204 12.65 5.86 3.96
C LEU A 204 13.20 7.30 3.86
N VAL A 205 13.28 7.83 2.64
CA VAL A 205 13.92 9.12 2.33
C VAL A 205 13.06 10.30 2.81
N ASN A 206 13.72 11.38 3.25
CA ASN A 206 13.12 12.70 3.53
C ASN A 206 13.60 13.73 2.47
N GLU A 207 13.19 15.01 2.53
CA GLU A 207 13.67 16.00 1.54
C GLU A 207 15.21 16.09 1.48
N ASP A 208 15.89 16.10 2.63
CA ASP A 208 17.34 16.28 2.70
C ASP A 208 18.10 15.10 2.07
N GLU A 209 17.69 13.87 2.38
CA GLU A 209 18.24 12.64 1.80
C GLU A 209 17.87 12.47 0.32
N ASN A 210 16.85 13.17 -0.18
CA ASN A 210 16.43 13.11 -1.58
C ASN A 210 17.46 13.73 -2.53
N GLU A 211 18.32 14.63 -2.04
CA GLU A 211 19.47 15.11 -2.83
C GLU A 211 20.45 13.98 -3.19
N GLU A 212 20.63 12.98 -2.33
CA GLU A 212 21.48 11.81 -2.62
C GLU A 212 20.84 10.84 -3.62
N LEU A 213 19.49 10.75 -3.62
CA LEU A 213 18.77 10.07 -4.70
C LEU A 213 19.00 10.80 -6.03
N HIS A 214 18.76 12.13 -6.08
CA HIS A 214 18.87 12.93 -7.29
C HIS A 214 20.20 12.76 -8.04
N ARG A 215 21.34 12.65 -7.33
CA ARG A 215 22.66 12.39 -7.95
C ARG A 215 22.72 11.11 -8.83
N ASN A 216 21.73 10.24 -8.75
CA ASN A 216 21.57 9.04 -9.58
C ASN A 216 20.46 9.21 -10.64
N ASP A 217 20.46 10.31 -11.42
CA ASP A 217 19.42 10.83 -12.37
C ASP A 217 18.50 9.82 -13.11
N SER A 218 18.89 8.55 -13.28
CA SER A 218 18.07 7.52 -13.91
C SER A 218 16.99 6.86 -13.04
N TYR A 219 16.96 6.98 -11.71
CA TYR A 219 16.08 6.10 -10.91
C TYR A 219 14.59 6.31 -11.21
N ILE A 220 14.17 7.54 -11.47
CA ILE A 220 12.81 7.87 -11.92
C ILE A 220 12.54 7.29 -13.31
N ASN A 221 13.49 7.36 -14.25
CA ASN A 221 13.38 6.72 -15.56
C ASN A 221 13.27 5.18 -15.46
N VAL A 222 13.98 4.54 -14.52
CA VAL A 222 13.85 3.11 -14.24
C VAL A 222 12.45 2.78 -13.72
N LEU A 223 11.91 3.58 -12.80
CA LEU A 223 10.57 3.37 -12.24
C LEU A 223 9.45 3.60 -13.27
N ILE A 224 9.53 4.66 -14.07
CA ILE A 224 8.60 4.95 -15.16
C ILE A 224 8.67 3.86 -16.24
N LYS A 225 9.86 3.34 -16.55
CA LYS A 225 10.02 2.20 -17.47
C LYS A 225 9.43 0.92 -16.90
N ALA A 226 9.61 0.64 -15.62
CA ALA A 226 9.00 -0.51 -14.95
C ALA A 226 7.46 -0.41 -14.94
N LEU A 227 6.91 0.78 -14.68
CA LEU A 227 5.47 1.02 -14.72
C LEU A 227 4.92 0.83 -16.15
N ASN A 228 5.52 1.44 -17.16
CA ASN A 228 5.14 1.23 -18.56
C ASN A 228 5.22 -0.25 -18.99
N ASP A 229 6.24 -1.00 -18.54
CA ASP A 229 6.32 -2.45 -18.77
C ASP A 229 5.14 -3.17 -18.10
N SER A 230 4.77 -2.82 -16.87
CA SER A 230 3.62 -3.43 -16.18
C SER A 230 2.25 -3.10 -16.80
N LEU A 231 2.12 -1.95 -17.48
CA LEU A 231 0.89 -1.49 -18.14
C LEU A 231 0.67 -2.14 -19.51
N ASN A 232 1.59 -2.96 -20.02
CA ASN A 232 1.42 -3.65 -21.29
C ASN A 232 0.45 -4.84 -21.17
N LEU A 233 -0.82 -4.62 -21.53
CA LEU A 233 -1.89 -5.62 -21.44
C LEU A 233 -1.69 -6.87 -22.32
N HIS A 234 -0.74 -6.89 -23.26
CA HIS A 234 -0.41 -8.09 -24.04
C HIS A 234 0.41 -9.14 -23.24
N GLN A 235 0.78 -8.84 -22.00
CA GLN A 235 1.53 -9.76 -21.14
C GLN A 235 0.66 -10.90 -20.60
N LYS A 236 1.27 -12.09 -20.44
CA LYS A 236 0.63 -13.29 -19.89
C LYS A 236 0.02 -13.08 -18.50
N ARG A 237 0.55 -12.12 -17.73
CA ARG A 237 0.05 -11.74 -16.41
C ARG A 237 -0.20 -10.22 -16.42
N PRO A 238 -1.46 -9.76 -16.58
CA PRO A 238 -1.76 -8.34 -16.69
C PRO A 238 -1.38 -7.54 -15.43
N LEU A 239 -0.99 -6.28 -15.63
CA LEU A 239 -0.60 -5.33 -14.58
C LEU A 239 0.62 -5.78 -13.75
N TYR A 240 1.60 -6.41 -14.40
CA TYR A 240 2.81 -6.92 -13.76
C TYR A 240 4.02 -6.89 -14.70
N SER A 241 5.04 -6.11 -14.37
CA SER A 241 6.30 -6.08 -15.14
C SER A 241 7.08 -7.38 -14.92
N PRO A 242 7.31 -8.19 -15.97
CA PRO A 242 8.13 -9.39 -15.86
C PRO A 242 9.61 -9.02 -15.69
N SER A 243 10.04 -7.90 -16.29
CA SER A 243 11.44 -7.46 -16.30
C SER A 243 11.92 -6.95 -14.94
N HIS A 244 11.00 -6.44 -14.11
CA HIS A 244 11.29 -5.85 -12.80
C HIS A 244 10.67 -6.63 -11.63
N GLU A 245 9.91 -7.70 -11.92
CA GLU A 245 9.19 -8.56 -10.98
C GLU A 245 8.23 -7.81 -10.03
N ARG A 246 7.45 -6.86 -10.54
CA ARG A 246 6.55 -6.00 -9.74
C ARG A 246 5.18 -5.78 -10.35
N ALA A 247 4.16 -5.75 -9.50
CA ALA A 247 2.81 -5.35 -9.87
C ALA A 247 2.69 -3.82 -10.05
N ALA A 248 1.70 -3.36 -10.80
CA ALA A 248 1.53 -1.95 -11.14
C ALA A 248 1.22 -1.07 -9.92
N ASP A 249 0.48 -1.57 -8.92
CA ASP A 249 0.22 -0.85 -7.65
C ASP A 249 1.49 -0.62 -6.85
N GLU A 250 2.38 -1.61 -6.75
CA GLU A 250 3.65 -1.46 -6.03
C GLU A 250 4.53 -0.36 -6.65
N LEU A 251 4.56 -0.30 -7.98
CA LEU A 251 5.29 0.69 -8.75
C LEU A 251 4.68 2.09 -8.62
N LEU A 252 3.34 2.20 -8.65
CA LEU A 252 2.62 3.46 -8.43
C LEU A 252 2.76 3.96 -6.99
N VAL A 253 2.76 3.10 -5.98
CA VAL A 253 3.05 3.49 -4.58
C VAL A 253 4.44 4.11 -4.48
N GLY A 254 5.46 3.49 -5.11
CA GLY A 254 6.80 4.06 -5.18
C GLY A 254 6.82 5.42 -5.88
N LEU A 255 6.13 5.54 -7.02
CA LEU A 255 6.07 6.78 -7.79
C LEU A 255 5.37 7.90 -7.00
N LYS A 256 4.26 7.58 -6.32
CA LYS A 256 3.53 8.51 -5.44
C LYS A 256 4.39 9.00 -4.29
N ASN A 257 5.12 8.10 -3.61
CA ASN A 257 6.00 8.48 -2.50
C ASN A 257 7.11 9.42 -2.98
N ILE A 258 7.74 9.13 -4.14
CA ILE A 258 8.74 10.00 -4.77
C ILE A 258 8.10 11.35 -5.16
N ALA A 259 6.88 11.36 -5.71
CA ALA A 259 6.12 12.57 -6.03
C ALA A 259 5.68 13.38 -4.80
N GLY A 260 5.59 12.75 -3.63
CA GLY A 260 5.30 13.43 -2.36
C GLY A 260 6.43 14.31 -1.85
N LEU A 261 7.66 14.12 -2.33
CA LEU A 261 8.80 15.01 -2.07
C LEU A 261 8.76 16.22 -3.01
N GLU A 262 9.05 17.42 -2.51
CA GLU A 262 8.85 18.66 -3.29
C GLU A 262 9.81 18.76 -4.47
N THR A 263 11.09 18.47 -4.21
CA THR A 263 12.18 18.63 -5.19
C THR A 263 12.05 17.69 -6.40
N ASN A 264 11.40 16.53 -6.24
CA ASN A 264 11.20 15.56 -7.32
C ASN A 264 10.16 15.97 -8.37
N LYS A 265 9.19 16.85 -8.05
CA LYS A 265 7.98 17.05 -8.87
C LYS A 265 8.28 17.51 -10.29
N LYS A 266 9.16 18.51 -10.45
CA LYS A 266 9.59 19.02 -11.77
C LYS A 266 10.31 17.96 -12.59
N TRP A 267 11.15 17.15 -11.96
CA TRP A 267 11.93 16.10 -12.64
C TRP A 267 11.03 14.94 -13.11
N LEU A 268 10.12 14.47 -12.26
CA LEU A 268 9.09 13.47 -12.62
C LEU A 268 8.31 13.86 -13.88
N VAL A 269 7.92 15.13 -13.98
CA VAL A 269 7.20 15.68 -15.14
C VAL A 269 8.09 15.71 -16.39
N GLY A 270 9.36 16.10 -16.25
CA GLY A 270 10.35 16.03 -17.32
C GLY A 270 10.61 14.61 -17.84
N CYS A 271 10.48 13.59 -16.97
CA CYS A 271 10.61 12.18 -17.32
C CYS A 271 9.31 11.53 -17.85
N GLY A 272 8.24 12.30 -18.09
CA GLY A 272 6.98 11.76 -18.64
C GLY A 272 6.06 11.07 -17.61
N ALA A 273 6.19 11.37 -16.31
CA ALA A 273 5.33 10.79 -15.27
C ALA A 273 3.83 11.06 -15.52
N MET A 274 3.49 12.22 -16.11
CA MET A 274 2.09 12.55 -16.46
C MET A 274 1.50 11.58 -17.48
N ASP A 275 2.27 11.17 -18.49
CA ASP A 275 1.76 10.37 -19.61
C ASP A 275 1.52 8.92 -19.17
N VAL A 276 2.44 8.35 -18.38
CA VAL A 276 2.25 7.00 -17.80
C VAL A 276 1.11 6.97 -16.78
N LEU A 277 0.85 8.06 -16.04
CA LEU A 277 -0.33 8.17 -15.17
C LEU A 277 -1.63 8.26 -15.96
N LYS A 278 -1.68 9.06 -17.04
CA LYS A 278 -2.83 9.10 -17.96
C LYS A 278 -3.11 7.74 -18.59
N LEU A 279 -2.07 7.00 -18.99
CA LEU A 279 -2.17 5.63 -19.50
C LEU A 279 -2.70 4.64 -18.45
N ALA A 280 -2.21 4.73 -17.20
CA ALA A 280 -2.71 3.89 -16.10
C ALA A 280 -4.21 4.11 -15.83
N LEU A 281 -4.69 5.35 -15.94
CA LEU A 281 -6.12 5.68 -15.84
C LEU A 281 -6.94 5.09 -17.00
N ASP A 282 -6.48 5.22 -18.25
CA ASP A 282 -7.18 4.62 -19.40
C ASP A 282 -7.30 3.09 -19.24
N ILE A 283 -6.21 2.43 -18.86
CA ILE A 283 -6.18 0.98 -18.64
C ILE A 283 -7.08 0.57 -17.47
N ALA A 284 -7.09 1.33 -16.36
CA ALA A 284 -7.99 1.08 -15.25
C ALA A 284 -9.46 1.11 -15.72
N PHE A 285 -9.82 2.14 -16.51
CA PHE A 285 -11.16 2.30 -17.06
C PHE A 285 -11.53 1.20 -18.06
N GLU A 286 -10.62 0.84 -18.98
CA GLU A 286 -10.82 -0.24 -19.95
C GLU A 286 -11.05 -1.59 -19.25
N LEU A 287 -10.22 -1.93 -18.26
CA LEU A 287 -10.37 -3.16 -17.48
C LEU A 287 -11.69 -3.18 -16.71
N LYS A 288 -12.11 -2.04 -16.15
CA LYS A 288 -13.37 -1.93 -15.40
C LYS A 288 -14.61 -2.08 -16.28
N CYS A 289 -14.60 -1.51 -17.47
CA CYS A 289 -15.76 -1.48 -18.37
C CYS A 289 -15.82 -2.70 -19.33
N SER A 290 -14.68 -3.09 -19.90
CA SER A 290 -14.61 -4.07 -21.00
C SER A 290 -14.20 -5.47 -20.54
N ALA A 291 -13.47 -5.60 -19.43
CA ALA A 291 -12.93 -6.87 -18.95
C ALA A 291 -13.05 -7.07 -17.41
N PRO A 292 -14.21 -6.82 -16.78
CA PRO A 292 -14.35 -6.80 -15.31
C PRO A 292 -14.04 -8.14 -14.62
N ASN A 293 -14.09 -9.25 -15.36
CA ASN A 293 -13.82 -10.60 -14.85
C ASN A 293 -12.35 -11.05 -15.06
N LEU A 294 -11.46 -10.19 -15.58
CA LEU A 294 -10.07 -10.55 -15.82
C LEU A 294 -9.27 -10.55 -14.50
N THR A 295 -8.69 -11.71 -14.17
CA THR A 295 -7.79 -11.82 -13.01
C THR A 295 -6.47 -11.09 -13.27
N THR A 296 -6.27 -9.98 -12.58
CA THR A 296 -5.13 -9.05 -12.67
C THR A 296 -4.28 -9.10 -11.40
N CYS A 297 -3.03 -8.60 -11.44
CA CYS A 297 -2.22 -8.48 -10.21
C CYS A 297 -2.64 -7.32 -9.32
N THR A 298 -3.14 -6.27 -9.96
CA THR A 298 -3.57 -5.00 -9.37
C THR A 298 -5.03 -4.81 -9.78
N SER A 299 -5.94 -4.56 -8.84
CA SER A 299 -7.33 -4.28 -9.20
C SER A 299 -7.45 -2.96 -9.97
N SER A 300 -8.47 -2.83 -10.83
CA SER A 300 -8.71 -1.59 -11.57
C SER A 300 -8.96 -0.40 -10.64
N ASP A 301 -9.64 -0.59 -9.51
CA ASP A 301 -9.79 0.44 -8.47
C ASP A 301 -8.43 0.85 -7.87
N ALA A 302 -7.57 -0.10 -7.48
CA ALA A 302 -6.26 0.24 -6.91
C ALA A 302 -5.34 0.93 -7.93
N LEU A 303 -5.42 0.54 -9.21
CA LEU A 303 -4.69 1.19 -10.30
C LEU A 303 -5.16 2.65 -10.48
N ALA A 304 -6.47 2.87 -10.49
CA ALA A 304 -7.07 4.20 -10.61
C ALA A 304 -6.75 5.08 -9.41
N GLU A 305 -7.02 4.60 -8.18
CA GLU A 305 -6.81 5.34 -6.93
C GLU A 305 -5.36 5.84 -6.81
N LEU A 306 -4.38 4.96 -7.00
CA LEU A 306 -2.96 5.31 -6.90
C LEU A 306 -2.50 6.25 -8.03
N ALA A 307 -3.04 6.09 -9.25
CA ALA A 307 -2.72 6.99 -10.35
C ALA A 307 -3.31 8.39 -10.14
N LEU A 308 -4.55 8.49 -9.64
CA LEU A 308 -5.20 9.74 -9.26
C LEU A 308 -4.44 10.44 -8.12
N GLU A 309 -4.10 9.74 -7.04
CA GLU A 309 -3.33 10.32 -5.93
C GLU A 309 -1.93 10.79 -6.36
N CYS A 310 -1.24 10.03 -7.21
CA CYS A 310 0.06 10.45 -7.74
C CYS A 310 -0.06 11.68 -8.64
N LEU A 311 -1.10 11.75 -9.48
CA LEU A 311 -1.38 12.92 -10.31
C LEU A 311 -1.71 14.15 -9.44
N TRP A 312 -2.50 13.98 -8.39
CA TRP A 312 -2.79 15.06 -7.43
C TRP A 312 -1.53 15.54 -6.71
N SER A 313 -0.67 14.61 -6.30
CA SER A 313 0.61 14.93 -5.64
C SER A 313 1.52 15.76 -6.55
N LEU A 314 1.57 15.44 -7.85
CA LEU A 314 2.27 16.24 -8.86
C LEU A 314 1.62 17.61 -9.11
N ALA A 315 0.29 17.72 -8.99
CA ALA A 315 -0.46 18.95 -9.24
C ALA A 315 -0.17 20.10 -8.26
N PHE A 316 0.56 19.86 -7.17
CA PHE A 316 1.08 20.92 -6.29
C PHE A 316 2.30 21.66 -6.88
N GLU A 317 2.90 21.18 -7.98
CA GLU A 317 3.88 21.96 -8.76
C GLU A 317 3.13 22.94 -9.69
N PRO A 318 3.36 24.27 -9.61
CA PRO A 318 2.58 25.26 -10.36
C PRO A 318 2.56 25.04 -11.89
N GLN A 319 3.67 24.56 -12.47
CA GLN A 319 3.72 24.25 -13.90
C GLN A 319 2.83 23.04 -14.26
N VAL A 320 2.68 22.07 -13.36
CA VAL A 320 1.79 20.93 -13.53
C VAL A 320 0.35 21.39 -13.37
N TYR A 321 0.02 22.10 -12.28
CA TYR A 321 -1.33 22.64 -12.05
C TYR A 321 -1.85 23.37 -13.28
N THR A 322 -1.04 24.29 -13.83
CA THR A 322 -1.45 25.11 -14.99
C THR A 322 -1.75 24.23 -16.20
N ARG A 323 -0.97 23.17 -16.43
CA ARG A 323 -1.26 22.21 -17.50
C ARG A 323 -2.54 21.42 -17.24
N LEU A 324 -2.73 20.87 -16.03
CA LEU A 324 -3.88 20.03 -15.71
C LEU A 324 -5.20 20.84 -15.68
N ALA A 325 -5.18 22.06 -15.15
CA ALA A 325 -6.37 22.92 -15.03
C ALA A 325 -6.88 23.45 -16.39
N HIS A 326 -6.02 23.48 -17.43
CA HIS A 326 -6.40 23.86 -18.79
C HIS A 326 -6.47 22.66 -19.75
N ASP A 327 -6.48 21.42 -19.23
CA ASP A 327 -6.58 20.18 -20.02
C ASP A 327 -8.04 19.65 -19.99
N PRO A 328 -8.85 19.90 -21.04
CA PRO A 328 -10.24 19.48 -21.08
C PRO A 328 -10.37 17.95 -21.20
N ASP A 329 -9.43 17.29 -21.87
CA ASP A 329 -9.43 15.83 -22.04
C ASP A 329 -9.16 15.13 -20.71
N LEU A 330 -8.22 15.66 -19.91
CA LEU A 330 -8.00 15.21 -18.54
C LEU A 330 -9.23 15.46 -17.66
N SER A 331 -9.84 16.64 -17.76
CA SER A 331 -11.06 16.94 -17.01
C SER A 331 -12.18 15.94 -17.34
N GLN A 332 -12.33 15.57 -18.62
CA GLN A 332 -13.26 14.52 -19.03
C GLN A 332 -12.86 13.14 -18.47
N ARG A 333 -11.56 12.78 -18.49
CA ARG A 333 -11.04 11.51 -17.92
C ARG A 333 -11.33 11.41 -16.43
N LEU A 334 -11.01 12.44 -15.64
CA LEU A 334 -11.26 12.49 -14.20
C LEU A 334 -12.74 12.26 -13.88
N ASN A 335 -13.66 12.92 -14.60
CA ASN A 335 -15.10 12.74 -14.40
C ASN A 335 -15.58 11.27 -14.56
N ARG A 336 -14.89 10.44 -15.36
CA ARG A 336 -15.22 8.99 -15.49
C ARG A 336 -14.99 8.18 -14.21
N PHE A 337 -14.15 8.68 -13.29
CA PHE A 337 -13.88 8.07 -11.99
C PHE A 337 -14.79 8.60 -10.87
N SER A 338 -15.69 9.54 -11.18
CA SER A 338 -16.63 10.16 -10.23
C SER A 338 -17.99 9.43 -10.14
N ASP A 339 -18.12 8.24 -10.74
CA ASP A 339 -19.33 7.41 -10.70
C ASP A 339 -19.29 6.42 -9.53
N ASP A 340 -20.10 6.69 -8.49
CA ASP A 340 -20.20 5.88 -7.26
C ASP A 340 -20.81 4.49 -7.48
N HIS A 341 -21.40 4.20 -8.64
CA HIS A 341 -21.89 2.86 -8.98
C HIS A 341 -20.81 1.99 -9.63
N LEU A 342 -19.81 2.62 -10.26
CA LEU A 342 -18.74 1.92 -10.96
C LEU A 342 -17.49 1.76 -10.07
N TRP A 343 -17.10 2.80 -9.34
CA TRP A 343 -15.80 2.88 -8.66
C TRP A 343 -15.90 2.84 -7.14
N SER A 344 -14.78 2.50 -6.48
CA SER A 344 -14.67 2.61 -5.03
C SER A 344 -14.90 4.05 -4.54
N SER A 345 -15.40 4.20 -3.30
CA SER A 345 -15.58 5.52 -2.67
C SER A 345 -14.30 6.35 -2.65
N ASN A 346 -13.13 5.70 -2.52
CA ASN A 346 -11.84 6.37 -2.58
C ASN A 346 -11.55 6.93 -3.98
N CYS A 347 -11.73 6.15 -5.04
CA CYS A 347 -11.59 6.62 -6.42
C CYS A 347 -12.48 7.83 -6.71
N CYS A 348 -13.77 7.73 -6.36
CA CYS A 348 -14.73 8.81 -6.55
C CYS A 348 -14.35 10.08 -5.77
N ARG A 349 -13.98 9.91 -4.49
CA ARG A 349 -13.54 11.01 -3.62
C ARG A 349 -12.28 11.67 -4.18
N THR A 350 -11.23 10.90 -4.48
CA THR A 350 -9.96 11.44 -4.99
C THR A 350 -10.15 12.15 -6.32
N SER A 351 -10.94 11.61 -7.26
CA SER A 351 -11.21 12.28 -8.54
C SER A 351 -11.95 13.61 -8.37
N ARG A 352 -13.05 13.63 -7.59
CA ARG A 352 -13.80 14.86 -7.27
C ARG A 352 -12.93 15.91 -6.59
N ASN A 353 -12.04 15.47 -5.69
CA ASN A 353 -11.15 16.38 -4.97
C ASN A 353 -10.08 16.99 -5.88
N ILE A 354 -9.54 16.24 -6.85
CA ILE A 354 -8.64 16.77 -7.88
C ILE A 354 -9.37 17.80 -8.74
N LEU A 355 -10.58 17.47 -9.22
CA LEU A 355 -11.41 18.39 -10.01
C LEU A 355 -11.68 19.70 -9.25
N HIS A 356 -12.05 19.63 -7.97
CA HIS A 356 -12.21 20.81 -7.13
C HIS A 356 -10.89 21.57 -6.94
N PHE A 357 -9.79 20.89 -6.60
CA PHE A 357 -8.47 21.50 -6.39
C PHE A 357 -8.00 22.33 -7.60
N LEU A 358 -8.20 21.82 -8.81
CA LEU A 358 -7.82 22.50 -10.06
C LEU A 358 -8.65 23.77 -10.36
N THR A 359 -9.67 24.10 -9.57
CA THR A 359 -10.46 25.34 -9.70
C THR A 359 -9.98 26.51 -8.85
N ASP A 360 -9.10 26.30 -7.85
CA ASP A 360 -8.65 27.35 -6.93
C ASP A 360 -7.11 27.52 -6.91
N PRO A 361 -6.55 28.40 -7.77
CA PRO A 361 -5.12 28.64 -7.85
C PRO A 361 -4.49 29.18 -6.55
N ARG A 362 -5.28 29.70 -5.60
CA ARG A 362 -4.76 30.22 -4.32
C ARG A 362 -4.10 29.11 -3.48
N LEU A 363 -4.51 27.86 -3.71
CA LEU A 363 -3.98 26.68 -3.05
C LEU A 363 -2.56 26.30 -3.49
N LEU A 364 -2.02 26.93 -4.54
CA LEU A 364 -0.62 26.80 -4.95
C LEU A 364 0.34 27.68 -4.15
N SER A 365 -0.16 28.54 -3.26
CA SER A 365 0.72 29.39 -2.45
C SER A 365 1.70 28.54 -1.64
N THR A 366 2.99 28.76 -1.90
CA THR A 366 4.11 28.20 -1.12
C THR A 366 4.50 29.12 0.05
N SER A 367 3.88 30.30 0.16
CA SER A 367 4.12 31.24 1.26
C SER A 367 3.32 30.83 2.48
N TRP A 368 3.97 30.08 3.39
CA TRP A 368 3.42 29.69 4.69
C TRP A 368 3.44 30.82 5.74
N THR A 369 3.69 32.07 5.33
CA THR A 369 3.50 33.27 6.15
C THR A 369 2.13 33.25 6.82
N ALA A 370 2.03 33.68 8.08
CA ALA A 370 0.76 33.72 8.80
C ALA A 370 -0.24 34.61 8.04
N GLY A 371 -1.30 34.00 7.49
CA GLY A 371 -2.36 34.73 6.82
C GLY A 371 -3.09 35.62 7.82
N GLU A 372 -3.43 36.84 7.42
CA GLU A 372 -4.34 37.67 8.20
C GLU A 372 -5.67 36.96 8.32
N ARG A 373 -6.21 36.88 9.54
CA ARG A 373 -7.56 36.37 9.75
C ARG A 373 -8.56 37.35 9.14
N VAL A 374 -9.11 36.99 7.99
CA VAL A 374 -10.35 37.58 7.48
C VAL A 374 -11.46 37.19 8.45
N ARG A 375 -11.67 38.03 9.47
CA ARG A 375 -12.86 37.95 10.32
C ARG A 375 -14.02 38.53 9.53
N ASP A 376 -15.05 37.73 9.35
CA ASP A 376 -16.38 38.28 9.12
C ASP A 376 -16.86 38.87 10.45
N ASP A 377 -17.10 40.17 10.51
CA ASP A 377 -17.44 40.91 11.74
C ASP A 377 -18.92 40.70 12.11
N GLY A 378 -19.31 39.43 12.24
CA GLY A 378 -20.67 38.98 12.47
C GLY A 378 -20.74 37.61 13.13
N HIS A 379 -21.18 37.57 14.38
CA HIS A 379 -21.51 36.38 15.18
C HIS A 379 -20.34 35.56 15.75
N SER A 380 -20.06 35.80 17.05
CA SER A 380 -19.28 34.92 17.92
C SER A 380 -19.98 33.59 18.24
N GLN A 381 -20.23 32.74 17.23
CA GLN A 381 -20.52 31.32 17.48
C GLN A 381 -19.23 30.59 17.85
N ALA A 382 -19.31 29.64 18.78
CA ALA A 382 -18.17 28.79 19.12
C ALA A 382 -17.91 27.82 17.96
N GLY A 383 -16.95 28.14 17.10
CA GLY A 383 -16.55 27.28 15.99
C GLY A 383 -15.91 25.98 16.50
N GLN A 384 -16.15 24.88 15.79
CA GLN A 384 -15.58 23.57 16.13
C GLN A 384 -14.07 23.52 15.84
N LEU A 385 -13.35 22.64 16.53
CA LEU A 385 -12.00 22.23 16.16
C LEU A 385 -12.11 21.17 15.07
N VAL A 386 -11.53 21.41 13.90
CA VAL A 386 -11.49 20.44 12.81
C VAL A 386 -10.19 19.65 12.86
N VAL A 387 -10.27 18.33 12.68
CA VAL A 387 -9.10 17.45 12.60
C VAL A 387 -8.77 17.09 11.16
N VAL A 388 -7.52 17.31 10.77
CA VAL A 388 -6.91 16.74 9.56
C VAL A 388 -5.96 15.64 9.99
N TYR A 389 -6.10 14.46 9.40
CA TYR A 389 -5.40 13.24 9.78
C TYR A 389 -5.31 12.29 8.60
N GLU A 390 -4.35 11.37 8.62
CA GLU A 390 -4.22 10.32 7.61
C GLU A 390 -4.91 9.03 8.07
N GLN A 391 -5.55 8.27 7.18
CA GLN A 391 -6.51 7.19 7.52
C GLN A 391 -5.91 6.13 8.46
N GLY A 392 -4.63 5.79 8.31
CA GLY A 392 -3.91 4.87 9.20
C GLY A 392 -3.83 5.33 10.67
N THR A 393 -3.98 6.63 10.93
CA THR A 393 -3.93 7.23 12.27
C THR A 393 -5.31 7.48 12.91
N ARG A 394 -6.40 7.21 12.16
CA ARG A 394 -7.80 7.45 12.55
C ARG A 394 -8.14 7.01 13.98
N ARG A 395 -7.70 5.80 14.36
CA ARG A 395 -7.97 5.19 15.67
C ARG A 395 -7.37 5.99 16.84
N THR A 396 -6.18 6.56 16.66
CA THR A 396 -5.50 7.36 17.69
C THR A 396 -6.16 8.74 17.83
N MET A 397 -6.46 9.38 16.70
CA MET A 397 -7.15 10.69 16.69
C MET A 397 -8.57 10.60 17.26
N LEU A 398 -9.32 9.53 17.01
CA LEU A 398 -10.61 9.27 17.65
C LEU A 398 -10.50 9.24 19.19
N LYS A 399 -9.49 8.56 19.76
CA LYS A 399 -9.29 8.53 21.21
C LYS A 399 -8.98 9.92 21.78
N LEU A 400 -8.17 10.70 21.08
CA LEU A 400 -7.84 12.09 21.46
C LEU A 400 -9.11 12.97 21.49
N LEU A 401 -9.89 12.96 20.40
CA LEU A 401 -11.12 13.75 20.30
C LEU A 401 -12.16 13.37 21.35
N ASN A 402 -12.25 12.08 21.71
CA ASN A 402 -13.17 11.63 22.75
C ASN A 402 -12.87 12.22 24.13
N GLN A 403 -11.58 12.46 24.43
CA GLN A 403 -11.20 13.11 25.68
C GLN A 403 -11.37 14.64 25.59
N LEU A 404 -11.15 15.25 24.42
CA LEU A 404 -11.43 16.67 24.19
C LEU A 404 -12.94 17.00 24.27
N ASP A 405 -13.82 16.16 23.71
CA ASP A 405 -15.28 16.32 23.78
C ASP A 405 -15.76 16.26 25.24
N ARG A 406 -15.17 15.35 26.04
CA ARG A 406 -15.39 15.24 27.50
C ARG A 406 -14.81 16.43 28.29
N ALA A 407 -13.70 17.00 27.84
CA ALA A 407 -13.12 18.23 28.38
C ALA A 407 -13.91 19.50 27.96
N GLY A 408 -15.00 19.35 27.21
CA GLY A 408 -15.91 20.44 26.87
C GLY A 408 -15.61 21.15 25.55
N TYR A 409 -14.75 20.61 24.68
CA TYR A 409 -14.52 21.18 23.36
C TYR A 409 -15.58 20.74 22.34
N LEU A 410 -15.81 21.58 21.33
CA LEU A 410 -16.50 21.23 20.09
C LEU A 410 -15.44 20.70 19.13
N VAL A 411 -15.58 19.44 18.74
CA VAL A 411 -14.61 18.73 17.89
C VAL A 411 -15.33 18.09 16.71
N TRP A 412 -14.69 18.14 15.55
CA TRP A 412 -15.20 17.60 14.28
C TRP A 412 -14.05 16.95 13.52
N MET A 413 -14.34 15.85 12.86
CA MET A 413 -13.39 15.05 12.09
C MET A 413 -14.19 14.38 10.97
N ASP A 414 -13.56 14.22 9.82
CA ASP A 414 -14.14 13.49 8.70
C ASP A 414 -14.23 11.99 9.05
N PHE A 415 -15.44 11.47 9.25
CA PHE A 415 -15.69 10.07 9.64
C PHE A 415 -16.30 9.22 8.53
N GLU A 416 -16.90 9.85 7.52
CA GLU A 416 -17.66 9.17 6.48
C GLU A 416 -16.88 9.31 5.18
N ASP A 417 -16.40 8.18 4.61
CA ASP A 417 -15.63 8.18 3.36
C ASP A 417 -16.45 8.69 2.13
N THR A 418 -17.70 9.11 2.37
CA THR A 418 -18.64 9.76 1.44
C THR A 418 -18.63 11.30 1.50
N TYR A 419 -17.99 11.94 2.48
CA TYR A 419 -17.98 13.41 2.54
C TYR A 419 -17.20 14.00 1.36
N THR A 420 -17.86 14.87 0.60
CA THR A 420 -17.22 15.64 -0.47
C THR A 420 -16.29 16.69 0.13
N VAL A 421 -15.26 17.10 -0.62
CA VAL A 421 -14.39 18.20 -0.21
C VAL A 421 -15.18 19.47 0.15
N ASP A 422 -16.32 19.76 -0.50
CA ASP A 422 -17.16 20.91 -0.14
C ASP A 422 -17.78 20.80 1.27
N VAL A 423 -18.04 19.58 1.78
CA VAL A 423 -18.49 19.38 3.16
C VAL A 423 -17.34 19.68 4.13
N VAL A 424 -16.16 19.14 3.85
CA VAL A 424 -14.97 19.31 4.70
C VAL A 424 -14.47 20.76 4.67
N ALA A 425 -14.43 21.41 3.51
CA ALA A 425 -14.12 22.82 3.35
C ALA A 425 -15.11 23.72 4.10
N ARG A 426 -16.42 23.43 4.07
CA ARG A 426 -17.42 24.14 4.89
C ARG A 426 -17.29 23.89 6.40
N ALA A 427 -16.75 22.73 6.81
CA ALA A 427 -16.42 22.46 8.20
C ALA A 427 -15.19 23.26 8.65
N ILE A 428 -14.17 23.36 7.79
CA ILE A 428 -12.94 24.14 8.01
C ILE A 428 -13.25 25.64 8.04
N SER A 429 -14.03 26.18 7.09
CA SER A 429 -14.33 27.62 7.04
C SER A 429 -15.15 28.15 8.23
N ARG A 430 -15.73 27.24 9.04
CA ARG A 430 -16.43 27.54 10.30
C ARG A 430 -15.67 27.07 11.55
N ALA A 431 -14.42 26.63 11.39
CA ALA A 431 -13.61 26.14 12.49
C ALA A 431 -13.04 27.28 13.34
N SER A 432 -12.80 27.03 14.63
CA SER A 432 -12.01 27.94 15.48
C SER A 432 -10.51 27.62 15.47
N GLY A 433 -10.14 26.40 15.09
CA GLY A 433 -8.77 25.90 15.06
C GLY A 433 -8.69 24.54 14.38
N LEU A 434 -7.46 24.13 14.06
CA LEU A 434 -7.17 22.94 13.25
C LEU A 434 -6.23 22.01 14.02
N ILE A 435 -6.65 20.79 14.33
CA ILE A 435 -5.78 19.77 14.94
C ILE A 435 -5.16 18.94 13.82
N LEU A 436 -3.84 18.77 13.82
CA LEU A 436 -3.10 18.09 12.76
C LEU A 436 -2.48 16.80 13.29
N GLY A 437 -2.92 15.66 12.77
CA GLY A 437 -2.37 14.34 13.09
C GLY A 437 -1.10 14.03 12.29
N LEU A 438 0.04 14.57 12.72
CA LEU A 438 1.29 14.54 11.96
C LEU A 438 1.95 13.14 11.98
N SER A 439 2.29 12.68 10.78
CA SER A 439 3.05 11.46 10.48
C SER A 439 3.73 11.61 9.11
N HIS A 440 4.62 10.70 8.74
CA HIS A 440 5.20 10.69 7.40
C HIS A 440 4.13 10.49 6.33
N ALA A 441 3.14 9.62 6.58
CA ALA A 441 2.01 9.41 5.67
C ALA A 441 1.15 10.67 5.50
N PHE A 442 0.92 11.44 6.57
CA PHE A 442 0.24 12.75 6.49
C PHE A 442 0.96 13.72 5.55
N LYS A 443 2.29 13.79 5.58
CA LYS A 443 3.08 14.65 4.67
C LYS A 443 2.91 14.26 3.20
N LEU A 444 2.90 12.95 2.92
CA LEU A 444 2.78 12.40 1.56
C LEU A 444 1.35 12.43 1.02
N SER A 445 0.35 12.64 1.88
CA SER A 445 -1.07 12.63 1.51
C SER A 445 -1.49 13.93 0.83
N PRO A 446 -1.84 13.92 -0.47
CA PRO A 446 -2.27 15.13 -1.19
C PRO A 446 -3.56 15.71 -0.60
N TYR A 447 -4.44 14.86 -0.04
CA TYR A 447 -5.64 15.26 0.68
C TYR A 447 -5.32 16.04 1.96
N CYS A 448 -4.41 15.52 2.81
CA CYS A 448 -3.99 16.22 4.02
C CYS A 448 -3.33 17.57 3.71
N ARG A 449 -2.49 17.61 2.67
CA ARG A 449 -1.88 18.86 2.19
C ARG A 449 -2.91 19.87 1.72
N TYR A 450 -3.85 19.45 0.85
CA TYR A 450 -4.94 20.29 0.35
C TYR A 450 -5.74 20.93 1.48
N LEU A 451 -6.21 20.14 2.46
CA LEU A 451 -6.97 20.65 3.60
C LEU A 451 -6.15 21.59 4.48
N THR A 452 -4.84 21.32 4.64
CA THR A 452 -3.93 22.16 5.42
C THR A 452 -3.69 23.51 4.74
N GLN A 453 -3.48 23.54 3.42
CA GLN A 453 -3.35 24.78 2.65
C GLN A 453 -4.65 25.59 2.62
N TYR A 454 -5.80 24.91 2.47
CA TYR A 454 -7.10 25.57 2.55
C TYR A 454 -7.35 26.19 3.94
N ALA A 455 -7.03 25.48 5.02
CA ALA A 455 -7.15 26.01 6.38
C ALA A 455 -6.17 27.15 6.67
N HIS A 456 -4.95 27.09 6.13
CA HIS A 456 -3.95 28.16 6.24
C HIS A 456 -4.37 29.43 5.50
N SER A 457 -4.96 29.32 4.30
CA SER A 457 -5.46 30.47 3.54
C SER A 457 -6.62 31.22 4.24
N LEU A 458 -7.28 30.55 5.20
CA LEU A 458 -8.32 31.11 6.06
C LEU A 458 -7.79 31.68 7.41
N GLY A 459 -6.48 31.64 7.66
CA GLY A 459 -5.88 32.11 8.92
C GLY A 459 -6.27 31.27 10.13
N LEU A 460 -6.59 29.98 9.95
CA LEU A 460 -6.87 29.07 11.06
C LEU A 460 -5.59 28.73 11.83
N GLN A 461 -5.73 28.59 13.15
CA GLN A 461 -4.61 28.27 14.03
C GLN A 461 -4.39 26.75 14.06
N PRO A 462 -3.19 26.25 13.68
CA PRO A 462 -2.85 24.84 13.75
C PRO A 462 -2.39 24.42 15.15
N PHE A 463 -2.75 23.19 15.54
CA PHE A 463 -2.36 22.50 16.77
C PHE A 463 -1.79 21.11 16.39
N PRO A 464 -0.46 20.98 16.24
CA PRO A 464 0.14 19.77 15.70
C PRO A 464 0.37 18.69 16.76
N VAL A 465 -0.08 17.47 16.45
CA VAL A 465 0.06 16.27 17.28
C VAL A 465 0.89 15.25 16.52
N HIS A 466 2.07 14.89 17.05
CA HIS A 466 2.93 13.85 16.48
C HIS A 466 2.39 12.46 16.80
N LEU A 467 2.14 11.66 15.76
CA LEU A 467 1.59 10.31 15.85
C LEU A 467 2.59 9.21 15.45
N GLU A 468 3.78 9.58 14.99
CA GLU A 468 4.83 8.65 14.55
C GLU A 468 6.15 8.87 15.34
N PRO A 469 6.76 7.82 15.92
CA PRO A 469 7.99 7.95 16.70
C PRO A 469 9.19 8.30 15.82
N ASP A 470 10.08 9.16 16.33
CA ASP A 470 11.23 9.74 15.62
C ASP A 470 10.88 10.52 14.33
N TYR A 471 9.60 10.71 13.99
CA TYR A 471 9.23 11.52 12.82
C TYR A 471 9.48 13.00 13.09
N LYS A 472 10.10 13.67 12.10
CA LYS A 472 10.31 15.12 12.07
C LYS A 472 9.68 15.66 10.77
N PRO A 473 8.75 16.62 10.85
CA PRO A 473 8.26 17.36 9.70
C PRO A 473 9.39 17.99 8.89
N ASP A 474 9.31 17.83 7.58
CA ASP A 474 10.27 18.30 6.59
C ASP A 474 9.53 18.81 5.33
N GLY A 475 10.25 19.48 4.42
CA GLY A 475 9.66 20.06 3.21
C GLY A 475 8.52 21.04 3.50
N TRP A 476 7.42 20.92 2.75
CA TRP A 476 6.25 21.79 2.89
C TRP A 476 5.69 21.80 4.32
N LEU A 477 5.65 20.63 4.97
CA LEU A 477 5.09 20.48 6.31
C LEU A 477 6.05 21.05 7.36
N GLY A 478 7.35 20.79 7.22
CA GLY A 478 8.38 21.38 8.08
C GLY A 478 8.38 22.91 8.07
N LEU A 479 8.21 23.53 6.89
CA LEU A 479 8.06 24.98 6.75
C LEU A 479 6.79 25.49 7.44
N TYR A 480 5.66 24.82 7.24
CA TYR A 480 4.38 25.20 7.84
C TYR A 480 4.37 25.08 9.38
N THR A 481 5.05 24.07 9.93
CA THR A 481 5.01 23.78 11.38
C THR A 481 6.25 24.26 12.15
N ALA A 482 7.21 24.92 11.49
CA ALA A 482 8.50 25.32 12.05
C ALA A 482 8.46 26.06 13.41
N THR A 483 7.45 26.91 13.61
CA THR A 483 7.30 27.76 14.82
C THR A 483 6.29 27.22 15.83
N LEU A 484 5.71 26.04 15.58
CA LEU A 484 4.62 25.47 16.39
C LEU A 484 5.14 24.56 17.50
N ILE A 485 4.39 24.46 18.59
CA ILE A 485 4.68 23.57 19.72
C ILE A 485 3.96 22.24 19.52
N TYR A 486 4.71 21.18 19.23
CA TYR A 486 4.19 19.84 19.01
C TYR A 486 3.77 19.13 20.30
N ILE A 487 2.65 18.40 20.24
CA ILE A 487 2.19 17.47 21.28
C ILE A 487 2.55 16.05 20.85
N GLN A 488 3.11 15.23 21.75
CA GLN A 488 3.50 13.85 21.43
C GLN A 488 2.38 12.85 21.77
N LEU A 489 1.99 12.04 20.79
CA LEU A 489 0.97 10.98 20.91
C LEU A 489 1.31 9.79 19.99
N THR A 490 2.55 9.30 20.08
CA THR A 490 3.02 8.12 19.33
C THR A 490 2.58 6.79 19.97
N GLU A 491 2.07 6.82 21.20
CA GLU A 491 1.59 5.65 21.96
C GLU A 491 0.32 5.98 22.75
N ASP A 492 -0.55 4.98 22.94
CA ASP A 492 -1.76 5.07 23.76
C ASP A 492 -1.50 5.48 25.22
N SER A 493 -0.32 5.11 25.74
CA SER A 493 0.17 5.44 27.09
C SER A 493 0.24 6.96 27.35
N MET A 494 0.59 7.73 26.32
CA MET A 494 0.77 9.19 26.39
C MET A 494 -0.54 9.98 26.27
N LEU A 495 -1.66 9.32 25.95
CA LEU A 495 -2.94 9.98 25.69
C LEU A 495 -3.39 10.96 26.81
N PRO A 496 -3.28 10.65 28.12
CA PRO A 496 -3.68 11.60 29.17
C PRO A 496 -2.83 12.87 29.18
N GLN A 497 -1.52 12.73 28.96
CA GLN A 497 -0.58 13.85 28.92
C GLN A 497 -0.80 14.70 27.66
N ALA A 498 -0.97 14.06 26.50
CA ALA A 498 -1.27 14.72 25.24
C ALA A 498 -2.56 15.56 25.32
N VAL A 499 -3.62 15.02 25.95
CA VAL A 499 -4.86 15.75 26.20
C VAL A 499 -4.62 16.95 27.11
N SER A 500 -3.90 16.79 28.23
CA SER A 500 -3.61 17.90 29.15
C SER A 500 -2.82 19.03 28.48
N GLN A 501 -1.81 18.69 27.68
CA GLN A 501 -1.03 19.66 26.89
C GLN A 501 -1.90 20.35 25.84
N LEU A 502 -2.73 19.60 25.10
CA LEU A 502 -3.59 20.15 24.07
C LEU A 502 -4.67 21.07 24.64
N VAL A 503 -5.31 20.72 25.76
CA VAL A 503 -6.25 21.60 26.48
C VAL A 503 -5.55 22.90 26.90
N SER A 504 -4.31 22.82 27.40
CA SER A 504 -3.54 24.02 27.76
C SER A 504 -3.17 24.89 26.56
N GLN A 505 -2.90 24.31 25.38
CA GLN A 505 -2.62 25.07 24.16
C GLN A 505 -3.89 25.66 23.52
N LEU A 506 -4.99 24.92 23.52
CA LEU A 506 -6.28 25.35 22.97
C LEU A 506 -6.89 26.50 23.79
N GLY A 507 -6.80 26.43 25.12
CA GLY A 507 -7.47 27.38 26.00
C GLY A 507 -8.96 27.50 25.67
N ASN A 508 -9.41 28.68 25.28
CA ASN A 508 -10.81 28.93 24.90
C ASN A 508 -11.14 28.59 23.42
N VAL A 509 -10.16 28.21 22.60
CA VAL A 509 -10.38 27.92 21.16
C VAL A 509 -11.19 26.63 21.02
N GLY A 510 -12.39 26.75 20.44
CA GLY A 510 -13.31 25.64 20.27
C GLY A 510 -14.00 25.14 21.55
N LEU A 511 -13.87 25.84 22.68
CA LEU A 511 -14.57 25.47 23.90
C LEU A 511 -16.10 25.69 23.75
N ARG A 512 -16.92 24.75 24.25
CA ARG A 512 -18.39 24.86 24.28
C ARG A 512 -18.80 26.03 25.18
N ARG A 513 -19.00 27.22 24.60
CA ARG A 513 -19.65 28.34 25.30
C ARG A 513 -21.08 27.96 25.65
N SER A 514 -21.43 28.09 26.93
CA SER A 514 -22.78 27.82 27.43
C SER A 514 -23.80 28.78 26.81
N CYS A 515 -24.66 28.27 25.93
CA CYS A 515 -25.83 28.96 25.40
C CYS A 515 -27.03 27.99 25.31
N PRO A 516 -28.28 28.48 25.32
CA PRO A 516 -29.40 27.74 25.89
C PRO A 516 -29.89 26.56 25.04
N ARG A 517 -29.87 25.36 25.64
CA ARG A 517 -30.68 24.13 25.43
C ARG A 517 -31.05 23.61 24.01
N SER A 518 -30.75 24.29 22.90
CA SER A 518 -31.18 23.91 21.54
C SER A 518 -30.04 23.74 20.52
N ALA A 519 -28.78 23.81 20.94
CA ALA A 519 -27.64 23.53 20.05
C ALA A 519 -27.65 22.05 19.59
N PRO A 520 -27.42 21.76 18.30
CA PRO A 520 -27.42 20.40 17.78
C PRO A 520 -26.28 19.57 18.39
N VAL A 521 -26.62 18.35 18.81
CA VAL A 521 -25.68 17.37 19.41
C VAL A 521 -24.48 17.12 18.50
N SER A 522 -23.27 17.20 19.08
CA SER A 522 -21.96 16.95 18.43
C SER A 522 -21.99 15.68 17.57
N PRO A 523 -21.46 15.71 16.33
CA PRO A 523 -21.42 14.54 15.45
C PRO A 523 -20.72 13.32 16.07
N LEU A 524 -19.65 13.55 16.84
CA LEU A 524 -18.97 12.52 17.65
C LEU A 524 -19.95 11.83 18.61
N SER A 525 -20.74 12.61 19.37
CA SER A 525 -21.72 12.05 20.30
C SER A 525 -22.80 11.23 19.58
N ARG A 526 -23.14 11.54 18.32
CA ARG A 526 -24.06 10.72 17.50
C ARG A 526 -23.44 9.40 17.05
N HIS A 527 -22.16 9.40 16.66
CA HIS A 527 -21.42 8.16 16.36
C HIS A 527 -21.33 7.24 17.59
N PHE A 528 -20.92 7.74 18.76
CA PHE A 528 -20.88 6.90 19.97
C PHE A 528 -22.26 6.46 20.46
N SER A 529 -23.31 7.22 20.15
CA SER A 529 -24.69 6.77 20.40
C SER A 529 -25.05 5.58 19.50
N LYS A 530 -24.71 5.62 18.20
CA LYS A 530 -24.90 4.47 17.27
C LYS A 530 -24.09 3.24 17.67
N GLU A 531 -22.85 3.41 18.15
CA GLU A 531 -22.05 2.28 18.68
C GLU A 531 -22.62 1.70 19.99
N ARG A 532 -23.20 2.54 20.86
CA ARG A 532 -23.84 2.08 22.12
C ARG A 532 -25.20 1.41 21.93
N THR A 533 -25.94 1.71 20.86
CA THR A 533 -27.27 1.09 20.62
C THR A 533 -27.24 -0.19 19.79
N GLN A 534 -26.06 -0.76 19.50
CA GLN A 534 -25.98 -2.18 19.16
C GLN A 534 -26.12 -3.00 20.46
N PRO A 535 -27.23 -3.75 20.66
CA PRO A 535 -27.29 -4.68 21.77
C PRO A 535 -26.27 -5.79 21.51
N ILE A 536 -25.47 -6.13 22.52
CA ILE A 536 -24.72 -7.38 22.50
C ILE A 536 -25.76 -8.51 22.57
N GLN A 537 -26.20 -8.99 21.41
CA GLN A 537 -26.98 -10.22 21.35
C GLN A 537 -26.04 -11.37 21.73
N PRO A 538 -26.30 -12.12 22.83
CA PRO A 538 -25.59 -13.37 23.05
C PRO A 538 -25.90 -14.29 21.87
N ALA A 539 -24.86 -14.84 21.25
CA ALA A 539 -25.00 -15.67 20.06
C ALA A 539 -25.89 -16.89 20.34
N GLN A 540 -27.14 -16.85 19.88
CA GLN A 540 -28.00 -18.03 19.91
C GLN A 540 -27.57 -18.98 18.78
N PRO A 541 -27.43 -20.28 19.07
CA PRO A 541 -27.05 -21.27 18.06
C PRO A 541 -28.20 -21.48 17.09
N SER A 542 -27.97 -21.23 15.80
CA SER A 542 -28.91 -21.62 14.74
C SER A 542 -28.91 -23.15 14.53
N PRO A 543 -30.02 -23.74 14.07
CA PRO A 543 -30.20 -25.20 14.16
C PRO A 543 -29.33 -25.98 13.19
N SER A 544 -28.95 -27.18 13.63
CA SER A 544 -28.11 -28.13 12.90
C SER A 544 -28.62 -28.56 11.53
N SER A 545 -27.68 -28.92 10.65
CA SER A 545 -27.83 -30.17 9.88
C SER A 545 -26.49 -30.90 9.68
N LYS A 546 -26.34 -31.99 10.46
CA LYS A 546 -25.55 -33.19 10.17
C LYS A 546 -24.02 -33.04 9.98
N LYS A 547 -23.29 -32.94 11.09
CA LYS A 547 -21.96 -33.57 11.20
C LYS A 547 -22.14 -35.09 11.26
N MET A 548 -21.74 -35.81 10.22
CA MET A 548 -21.62 -37.27 10.29
C MET A 548 -20.34 -37.62 11.06
N ARG A 549 -20.49 -38.30 12.20
CA ARG A 549 -19.39 -38.68 13.08
C ARG A 549 -19.02 -40.14 12.77
N LEU A 550 -17.90 -40.37 12.09
CA LEU A 550 -17.38 -41.73 11.90
C LEU A 550 -16.27 -41.99 12.92
N CYS A 551 -16.50 -42.97 13.80
CA CYS A 551 -15.44 -43.50 14.66
C CYS A 551 -14.68 -44.58 13.88
N VAL A 552 -13.36 -44.61 14.04
CA VAL A 552 -12.54 -45.73 13.56
C VAL A 552 -12.64 -46.85 14.58
N ASP A 553 -13.03 -48.03 14.16
CA ASP A 553 -12.73 -49.25 14.89
C ASP A 553 -12.47 -50.43 13.94
N THR A 554 -11.78 -51.45 14.44
CA THR A 554 -10.97 -52.36 13.60
C THR A 554 -11.62 -53.69 13.22
N ARG A 555 -11.15 -54.25 12.08
CA ARG A 555 -11.16 -55.67 11.61
C ARG A 555 -12.22 -56.16 10.59
N THR A 556 -11.68 -56.94 9.64
CA THR A 556 -12.24 -58.09 8.89
C THR A 556 -13.33 -57.93 7.82
N SER A 557 -12.85 -58.01 6.56
CA SER A 557 -13.23 -58.97 5.50
C SER A 557 -14.55 -58.87 4.70
N LEU A 558 -14.36 -58.99 3.37
CA LEU A 558 -15.18 -59.70 2.36
C LEU A 558 -16.51 -59.10 1.82
N ARG A 559 -16.42 -58.77 0.51
CA ARG A 559 -17.35 -59.12 -0.59
C ARG A 559 -18.79 -58.54 -0.68
N VAL A 560 -18.97 -57.75 -1.76
CA VAL A 560 -19.91 -57.99 -2.90
C VAL A 560 -21.38 -57.54 -2.78
N GLN A 561 -21.87 -57.09 -3.96
CA GLN A 561 -23.26 -57.00 -4.49
C GLN A 561 -24.07 -55.69 -4.35
N GLU A 562 -24.44 -55.16 -5.52
CA GLU A 562 -25.66 -54.36 -5.76
C GLU A 562 -26.91 -55.25 -5.58
N PRO A 563 -28.12 -54.67 -5.44
CA PRO A 563 -28.95 -54.50 -6.64
C PRO A 563 -29.88 -53.26 -6.70
N LEU A 564 -30.06 -52.74 -7.92
CA LEU A 564 -31.30 -52.51 -8.70
C LEU A 564 -32.69 -52.17 -8.06
N GLU A 565 -33.48 -51.44 -8.89
CA GLU A 565 -34.95 -51.31 -8.94
C GLU A 565 -35.70 -50.44 -7.89
N SER A 566 -36.90 -49.89 -8.16
CA SER A 566 -37.56 -49.35 -9.39
C SER A 566 -38.92 -48.69 -9.01
N CYS A 567 -39.57 -47.95 -9.94
CA CYS A 567 -40.98 -47.45 -9.88
C CYS A 567 -41.31 -46.44 -8.73
N GLU A 568 -42.36 -45.59 -8.69
CA GLU A 568 -43.37 -44.98 -9.61
C GLU A 568 -44.12 -43.86 -8.80
N THR A 569 -45.01 -42.97 -9.26
CA THR A 569 -45.65 -42.62 -10.57
C THR A 569 -45.88 -41.08 -10.64
N CYS A 570 -46.45 -40.55 -11.74
CA CYS A 570 -46.98 -39.16 -11.85
C CYS A 570 -48.51 -39.11 -11.53
N PRO A 571 -49.14 -37.92 -11.35
CA PRO A 571 -49.63 -37.10 -12.48
C PRO A 571 -49.33 -35.58 -12.31
N SER A 572 -48.75 -34.85 -13.27
CA SER A 572 -49.25 -34.42 -14.60
C SER A 572 -50.28 -33.27 -14.59
N THR A 573 -49.88 -32.12 -15.13
CA THR A 573 -50.78 -31.12 -15.76
C THR A 573 -50.11 -30.58 -17.03
N GLN A 574 -50.77 -30.73 -18.19
CA GLN A 574 -50.37 -30.17 -19.49
C GLN A 574 -50.85 -28.70 -19.59
N VAL A 575 -50.60 -27.83 -20.59
CA VAL A 575 -50.28 -27.89 -22.04
C VAL A 575 -49.47 -26.60 -22.36
N ASN A 576 -48.30 -26.56 -23.03
CA ASN A 576 -47.91 -26.81 -24.45
C ASN A 576 -48.23 -25.63 -25.45
N PRO A 577 -47.65 -25.55 -26.68
CA PRO A 577 -46.63 -24.51 -26.97
C PRO A 577 -46.83 -23.74 -28.31
N ARG A 578 -45.89 -22.84 -28.67
CA ARG A 578 -45.62 -22.41 -30.07
C ARG A 578 -44.12 -22.24 -30.36
N THR A 579 -43.78 -22.19 -31.64
CA THR A 579 -42.54 -22.79 -32.19
C THR A 579 -41.71 -21.81 -33.03
N LEU A 580 -40.43 -22.16 -33.25
CA LEU A 580 -39.58 -21.78 -34.41
C LEU A 580 -39.21 -20.29 -34.62
N CYS A 581 -37.91 -19.98 -34.53
CA CYS A 581 -37.02 -19.94 -35.71
C CYS A 581 -35.56 -19.58 -35.35
N ILE A 582 -34.61 -20.14 -36.11
CA ILE A 582 -33.16 -19.88 -36.00
C ILE A 582 -32.73 -18.97 -37.15
N CYS A 583 -32.07 -17.85 -36.86
CA CYS A 583 -31.34 -17.05 -37.85
C CYS A 583 -30.00 -16.57 -37.30
N ARG A 584 -28.91 -16.87 -38.01
CA ARG A 584 -27.58 -16.22 -37.84
C ARG A 584 -27.55 -14.89 -38.61
N PRO A 585 -26.74 -13.92 -38.17
CA PRO A 585 -26.10 -12.95 -39.08
C PRO A 585 -24.70 -13.40 -39.50
N SER A 586 -24.28 -12.92 -40.66
CA SER A 586 -23.08 -13.32 -41.40
C SER A 586 -21.81 -12.55 -41.02
N SER A 587 -20.68 -13.22 -41.22
CA SER A 587 -19.33 -12.65 -41.26
C SER A 587 -19.14 -11.62 -42.39
N ILE A 588 -18.46 -10.52 -42.11
CA ILE A 588 -17.96 -9.57 -43.12
C ILE A 588 -16.43 -9.56 -43.08
N THR A 589 -15.80 -9.96 -44.19
CA THR A 589 -14.37 -9.85 -44.43
C THR A 589 -14.05 -8.53 -45.13
N TYR A 590 -13.02 -7.81 -44.68
CA TYR A 590 -12.39 -6.75 -45.48
C TYR A 590 -10.92 -7.07 -45.74
N LYS A 591 -10.50 -6.77 -46.98
CA LYS A 591 -9.20 -7.15 -47.55
C LYS A 591 -8.11 -6.14 -47.18
N LEU A 592 -6.91 -6.64 -46.89
CA LEU A 592 -5.66 -5.88 -46.97
C LEU A 592 -5.32 -5.56 -48.44
N PRO A 593 -4.82 -4.35 -48.73
CA PRO A 593 -3.99 -4.08 -49.90
C PRO A 593 -2.51 -3.95 -49.51
N THR A 594 -1.66 -4.73 -50.16
CA THR A 594 -0.20 -4.54 -50.18
C THR A 594 0.17 -3.57 -51.30
N ASN A 595 1.00 -2.54 -51.03
CA ASN A 595 2.29 -2.36 -51.72
C ASN A 595 3.10 -1.15 -51.24
N ALA A 596 4.41 -1.27 -51.45
CA ALA A 596 5.48 -0.38 -51.03
C ALA A 596 5.47 1.04 -51.63
N ASN A 597 6.08 2.01 -50.93
CA ASN A 597 7.36 2.56 -51.39
C ASN A 597 8.14 3.38 -50.33
N THR A 598 9.41 3.60 -50.64
CA THR A 598 10.53 4.10 -49.81
C THR A 598 10.65 5.63 -49.66
N SER A 599 11.03 6.08 -48.45
CA SER A 599 12.05 7.13 -48.13
C SER A 599 12.17 7.21 -46.60
N VAL A 600 13.33 7.14 -45.92
CA VAL A 600 14.57 7.94 -45.99
C VAL A 600 14.35 9.42 -45.71
N CYS A 601 14.49 9.84 -44.44
CA CYS A 601 15.47 10.86 -44.05
C CYS A 601 15.64 10.97 -42.52
N SER A 602 16.79 11.52 -42.12
CA SER A 602 17.31 11.66 -40.76
C SER A 602 17.12 13.07 -40.19
N CYS A 603 16.93 13.17 -38.87
CA CYS A 603 17.66 14.05 -37.94
C CYS A 603 17.43 13.56 -36.50
#